data_AF-A0A6B9YXK2-F1
#
_entry.id   AF-A0A6B9YXK2-F1
#
_cell.length_a   1.000
_cell.length_b   1.000
_cell.length_c   1.000
_cell.angle_alpha   90.00
_cell.angle_beta   90.00
_cell.angle_gamma   90.00
#
_symmetry.space_group_name_H-M   'P 1'
#
loop_
_entity.id
_entity.type
_entity.pdbx_description
1 polymer ?
#
loop_
_entity_poly.entity_id
_entity_poly.type
_entity_poly.pdbx_seq_one_letter_code
_entity_poly.pdbx_strand_id
1 'polypeptide(L)'
;MIVAHLGHPWIGETLVLIRKHPNLYSDISATLQEFNTTTGPLSRELCLTPIQPEDGYLRVPQGPGLGVEVDESVINKYRVA
;
A
#
# COMPACT_ATOMS: atom_id res chain seq x y z
N MET A 1 -13.70 19.81 -5.11
CA MET A 1 -12.42 19.57 -4.40
C MET A 1 -12.10 18.10 -4.55
N ILE A 2 -10.94 17.75 -5.09
CA ILE A 2 -10.47 16.36 -5.21
C ILE A 2 -9.47 16.14 -4.07
N VAL A 3 -9.75 15.17 -3.19
CA VAL A 3 -8.86 14.82 -2.08
C VAL A 3 -8.12 13.54 -2.47
N ALA A 4 -6.83 13.67 -2.78
CA ALA A 4 -6.01 12.59 -3.32
C ALA A 4 -5.20 11.82 -2.26
N HIS A 5 -5.36 12.12 -0.97
CA HIS A 5 -4.63 11.46 0.12
C HIS A 5 -5.62 10.93 1.17
N LEU A 6 -5.82 9.62 1.18
CA LEU A 6 -6.76 8.89 2.05
C LEU A 6 -6.06 7.74 2.80
N GLY A 7 -4.74 7.83 2.99
CA GLY A 7 -3.89 6.79 3.59
C GLY A 7 -3.45 7.09 5.02
N HIS A 8 -2.74 6.16 5.65
CA HIS A 8 -2.13 6.36 6.97
C HIS A 8 -1.11 7.53 6.90
N PRO A 9 -0.99 8.40 7.92
CA PRO A 9 -1.66 8.40 9.23
C PRO A 9 -3.02 9.10 9.32
N TRP A 10 -3.56 9.65 8.24
CA TRP A 10 -4.69 10.62 8.26
C TRP A 10 -6.06 9.97 8.00
N ILE A 11 -6.19 8.69 8.30
CA ILE A 11 -7.43 7.92 8.09
C ILE A 11 -8.57 8.53 8.93
N GLY A 12 -8.27 9.01 10.14
CA GLY A 12 -9.25 9.63 11.03
C GLY A 12 -9.83 10.92 10.43
N GLU A 13 -8.98 11.83 9.99
CA GLU A 13 -9.36 13.10 9.37
C GLU A 13 -10.11 12.88 8.05
N THR A 14 -9.68 11.88 7.27
CA THR A 14 -10.35 11.44 6.05
C THR A 14 -11.79 11.01 6.32
N LEU A 15 -12.00 10.12 7.30
CA LEU A 15 -13.32 9.66 7.68
C LEU A 15 -14.21 10.80 8.19
N VAL A 16 -13.63 11.76 8.93
CA VAL A 16 -14.34 12.94 9.41
C VAL A 16 -14.75 13.86 8.26
N LEU A 17 -13.86 14.09 7.28
CA LEU A 17 -14.15 14.91 6.10
C LEU A 17 -15.28 14.32 5.26
N ILE A 18 -15.21 13.01 4.99
CA ILE A 18 -16.27 12.28 4.26
C ILE A 18 -17.60 12.37 4.99
N ARG A 19 -17.62 12.16 6.31
CA ARG A 19 -18.87 12.26 7.10
C ARG A 19 -19.44 13.68 7.17
N LYS A 20 -18.59 14.71 7.20
CA LYS A 20 -19.03 16.11 7.41
C LYS A 20 -19.42 16.83 6.12
N HIS A 21 -19.06 16.33 4.94
CA HIS A 21 -19.34 17.01 3.68
C HIS A 21 -20.54 16.35 2.97
N PRO A 22 -21.75 16.94 3.01
CA PRO A 22 -23.00 16.29 2.56
C PRO A 22 -23.04 15.97 1.06
N ASN A 23 -22.16 16.58 0.27
CA ASN A 23 -22.04 16.38 -1.18
C ASN A 23 -20.81 15.52 -1.56
N LEU A 24 -20.13 14.88 -0.60
CA LEU A 24 -19.03 13.97 -0.88
C LEU A 24 -19.53 12.52 -0.76
N TYR A 25 -19.66 11.86 -1.90
CA TYR A 25 -20.01 10.46 -1.97
C TYR A 25 -18.74 9.66 -2.24
N SER A 26 -18.33 8.85 -1.28
CA SER A 26 -17.24 7.87 -1.44
C SER A 26 -17.83 6.49 -1.29
N ASP A 27 -17.44 5.56 -2.16
CA ASP A 27 -17.76 4.16 -1.94
C ASP A 27 -17.04 3.68 -0.67
N ILE A 28 -17.82 3.16 0.28
CA ILE A 28 -17.32 2.58 1.54
C ILE A 28 -16.67 1.21 1.33
N SER A 29 -16.82 0.62 0.14
CA SER A 29 -16.07 -0.57 -0.28
C SER A 29 -14.56 -0.29 -0.44
N ALA A 30 -14.18 1.01 -0.48
CA ALA A 30 -12.83 1.56 -0.43
C ALA A 30 -11.74 0.56 -0.83
N THR A 31 -11.66 0.25 -2.12
CA THR A 31 -10.53 -0.49 -2.72
C THR A 31 -9.30 0.41 -2.84
N LEU A 32 -9.03 1.21 -1.81
CA LEU A 32 -7.92 2.15 -1.78
C LEU A 32 -6.81 1.55 -0.93
N GLN A 33 -5.91 0.86 -1.62
CA GLN A 33 -4.72 0.29 -1.02
C GLN A 33 -3.59 1.32 -1.07
N GLU A 34 -3.12 1.73 0.09
CA GLU A 34 -1.91 2.54 0.17
C GLU A 34 -0.72 1.76 -0.38
N PHE A 35 0.05 2.39 -1.27
CA PHE A 35 1.24 1.81 -1.87
C PHE A 35 2.41 2.80 -1.77
N ASN A 36 3.49 2.36 -1.13
CA ASN A 36 4.67 3.19 -0.95
C ASN A 36 5.41 3.39 -2.29
N THR A 37 5.47 4.63 -2.76
CA THR A 37 6.15 5.00 -4.02
C THR A 37 7.62 5.40 -3.81
N THR A 38 8.10 5.44 -2.57
CA THR A 38 9.50 5.75 -2.25
C THR A 38 10.45 4.71 -2.84
N THR A 39 11.69 5.12 -3.09
CA THR A 39 12.77 4.31 -3.69
C THR A 39 13.57 3.52 -2.66
N GLY A 40 13.00 3.26 -1.48
CA GLY A 40 13.69 2.50 -0.43
C GLY A 40 13.93 1.05 -0.84
N PRO A 41 15.11 0.47 -0.59
CA PRO A 41 15.47 -0.86 -1.11
C PRO A 41 14.59 -1.97 -0.51
N LEU A 42 14.19 -1.86 0.76
CA LEU A 42 13.38 -2.90 1.41
C LEU A 42 12.02 -3.12 0.75
N SER A 43 11.35 -2.06 0.25
CA SER A 43 10.05 -2.24 -0.42
C SER A 43 10.17 -2.75 -1.85
N ARG A 44 11.36 -2.67 -2.46
CA ARG A 44 11.58 -3.01 -3.87
C ARG A 44 12.31 -4.33 -4.08
N GLU A 45 13.17 -4.70 -3.14
CA GLU A 45 14.12 -5.81 -3.29
C GLU A 45 13.81 -6.98 -2.34
N LEU A 46 13.06 -6.78 -1.24
CA LEU A 46 12.88 -7.83 -0.23
C LEU A 46 12.11 -9.06 -0.73
N CYS A 47 11.17 -8.88 -1.66
CA CYS A 47 10.43 -9.99 -2.27
C CYS A 47 11.12 -10.41 -3.57
N LEU A 48 11.35 -11.72 -3.76
CA LEU A 48 11.92 -12.27 -4.99
C LEU A 48 11.10 -11.88 -6.23
N THR A 49 9.78 -11.85 -6.08
CA THR A 49 8.85 -11.28 -7.07
C THR A 49 8.25 -9.99 -6.49
N PRO A 50 8.68 -8.80 -6.96
CA PRO A 50 8.18 -7.53 -6.45
C PRO A 50 6.70 -7.31 -6.75
N ILE A 51 5.95 -6.80 -5.77
CA ILE A 51 4.56 -6.36 -5.95
C ILE A 51 4.58 -4.97 -6.58
N GLN A 52 4.00 -4.83 -7.77
CA GLN A 52 3.96 -3.56 -8.51
C GLN A 52 2.51 -3.24 -8.91
N PRO A 53 2.11 -1.96 -8.90
CA PRO A 53 0.84 -1.56 -9.44
C PRO A 53 0.84 -1.66 -10.97
N GLU A 54 -0.21 -2.25 -11.53
CA GLU A 54 -0.50 -2.36 -12.96
C GLU A 54 -1.85 -1.69 -13.22
N ASP A 55 -1.91 -0.70 -14.10
CA ASP A 55 -3.13 0.03 -14.47
C ASP A 55 -3.94 0.58 -13.28
N GLY A 56 -3.24 0.97 -12.19
CA GLY A 56 -3.87 1.50 -10.97
C GLY A 56 -4.34 0.43 -9.97
N TYR A 57 -4.06 -0.85 -10.23
CA TYR A 57 -4.43 -1.97 -9.37
C TYR A 57 -3.20 -2.74 -8.88
N LEU A 58 -3.32 -3.33 -7.69
CA LEU A 58 -2.34 -4.28 -7.17
C LEU A 58 -2.91 -5.69 -7.28
N ARG A 59 -2.16 -6.61 -7.88
CA ARG A 59 -2.52 -8.02 -7.88
C ARG A 59 -2.18 -8.64 -6.52
N VAL A 60 -3.16 -9.31 -5.93
CA VAL A 60 -2.94 -10.09 -4.70
C VAL A 60 -2.08 -11.31 -5.04
N PRO A 61 -0.92 -11.51 -4.40
CA PRO A 61 -0.09 -12.68 -4.65
C PRO A 61 -0.84 -13.99 -4.32
N GLN A 62 -0.66 -15.02 -5.15
CA GLN A 62 -1.43 -16.28 -5.08
C GLN A 62 -0.65 -17.46 -4.47
N GLY A 63 0.60 -17.24 -4.04
CA GLY A 63 1.37 -18.27 -3.34
C GLY A 63 0.78 -18.60 -1.96
N PRO A 64 1.31 -19.63 -1.27
CA PRO A 64 0.89 -19.94 0.08
C PRO A 64 1.23 -18.81 1.08
N GLY A 65 0.45 -18.71 2.16
CA GLY A 65 0.70 -17.74 3.24
C GLY A 65 0.49 -16.29 2.79
N LEU A 66 1.53 -15.45 2.92
CA LEU A 66 1.51 -14.06 2.41
C LEU A 66 1.59 -14.00 0.87
N GLY A 67 1.84 -15.12 0.21
CA GLY A 67 1.86 -15.25 -1.24
C GLY A 67 3.12 -14.75 -1.93
N VAL A 68 4.16 -14.38 -1.17
CA VAL A 68 5.48 -13.95 -1.67
C VAL A 68 6.60 -14.78 -1.07
N GLU A 69 7.72 -14.85 -1.78
CA GLU A 69 8.98 -15.42 -1.30
C GLU A 69 10.00 -14.30 -1.03
N VAL A 70 10.80 -14.46 0.02
CA VAL A 70 11.72 -13.43 0.50
C VAL A 70 13.13 -13.66 -0.04
N ASP A 71 13.81 -12.57 -0.41
CA ASP A 71 15.22 -12.58 -0.77
C ASP A 71 16.11 -12.48 0.49
N GLU A 72 16.69 -13.62 0.89
CA GLU A 72 17.58 -13.71 2.04
C GLU A 72 18.87 -12.89 1.88
N SER A 73 19.31 -12.61 0.65
CA SER A 73 20.50 -11.78 0.42
C SER A 73 20.27 -10.33 0.83
N VAL A 74 19.04 -9.83 0.61
CA VAL A 74 18.61 -8.48 1.00
C VAL A 74 18.49 -8.39 2.51
N ILE A 75 17.95 -9.42 3.18
CA ILE A 75 17.93 -9.50 4.65
C ILE A 75 19.35 -9.40 5.20
N ASN A 76 20.27 -10.24 4.71
CA ASN A 76 21.64 -10.27 5.21
C ASN A 76 22.39 -8.96 5.00
N LYS A 77 22.06 -8.21 3.95
CA LYS A 77 22.63 -6.89 3.65
C LYS A 77 22.13 -5.80 4.59
N TYR A 78 20.84 -5.80 4.94
CA TYR A 78 20.20 -4.70 5.68
C TYR A 78 19.88 -5.01 7.15
N ARG A 79 20.12 -6.24 7.62
CA ARG A 79 19.91 -6.59 9.04
C ARG A 79 20.77 -5.73 9.96
N VAL A 80 20.19 -5.31 11.07
CA VAL A 80 20.89 -4.60 12.15
C VAL A 80 21.26 -5.62 13.22
N ALA A 81 22.45 -5.47 13.81
CA ALA A 81 23.00 -6.36 14.83
C ALA A 81 22.34 -6.17 16.22
#